data_AF-A0A653LN80-F1
#
_entry.id   AF-A0A653LN80-F1
#
_cell.length_a   1.000
_cell.length_b   1.000
_cell.length_c   1.000
_cell.angle_alpha   90.00
_cell.angle_beta   90.00
_cell.angle_gamma   90.00
#
_symmetry.space_group_name_H-M   'P 1'
#
loop_
_entity.id
_entity.type
_entity.pdbx_description
1 polymer ?
#
loop_
_entity_poly.entity_id
_entity_poly.type
_entity_poly.pdbx_seq_one_letter_code
_entity_poly.pdbx_strand_id
1 'polypeptide(L)'
;MSKHQDSKQRPKRRFRTAWSAQRIIIVVVAILGVGVMLYPTAAAWFSDRVHATEISGYVDSVENLSPSAQKALLDGARQFNKDLPSGPLRDPYSLNNSGEKTVVGAGSDAYKKMLDVGPGGMMGRISIPSIHTDLPIFHGTDEETLSKGAGHLFGSGLPVGGTGTHSVLTAHSGFVNATLFDDLNQVREGDVFSVTVLGESFYYKVNQIKTVLPEETDDLRKVQDKDYVTLVTCTPTGVNSHRLLVRGERVDAPPTGSAQTVPSQALDPGFPWWALALVGTAALMVVVTQPRKNRPGASRAEARRAHKKALPHPKGGSA
;
A
#
# COMPACT_ATOMS: atom_id res chain seq x y z
N MET A 1 70.52 52.95 -10.50
CA MET A 1 69.30 53.03 -9.67
C MET A 1 68.14 52.52 -10.50
N SER A 2 67.65 51.32 -10.16
CA SER A 2 66.77 50.49 -10.98
C SER A 2 65.31 50.91 -10.88
N LYS A 3 64.60 50.77 -11.99
CA LYS A 3 63.20 51.16 -12.22
C LYS A 3 62.21 50.30 -11.42
N HIS A 4 61.23 50.98 -10.84
CA HIS A 4 59.93 50.43 -10.44
C HIS A 4 59.03 50.14 -11.66
N GLN A 5 57.98 49.34 -11.41
CA GLN A 5 56.76 49.04 -12.20
C GLN A 5 56.75 47.67 -12.88
N ASP A 6 55.67 46.87 -12.86
CA ASP A 6 54.40 46.87 -12.11
C ASP A 6 53.74 45.53 -12.47
N SER A 7 53.48 44.65 -11.50
CA SER A 7 52.92 43.31 -11.76
C SER A 7 51.40 43.37 -11.85
N LYS A 8 50.87 43.64 -13.04
CA LYS A 8 49.42 43.55 -13.31
C LYS A 8 48.91 42.11 -13.21
N GLN A 9 48.46 41.71 -12.04
CA GLN A 9 47.65 40.50 -11.86
C GLN A 9 46.29 40.68 -12.58
N ARG A 10 46.02 39.82 -13.56
CA ARG A 10 44.70 39.73 -14.21
C ARG A 10 43.70 39.06 -13.26
N PRO A 11 42.49 39.62 -13.02
CA PRO A 11 41.50 38.95 -12.19
C PRO A 11 40.94 37.73 -12.94
N LYS A 12 41.10 36.53 -12.36
CA LYS A 12 40.43 35.31 -12.83
C LYS A 12 38.91 35.48 -12.64
N ARG A 13 38.18 35.86 -13.70
CA ARG A 13 36.71 35.83 -13.72
C ARG A 13 36.24 34.38 -13.54
N ARG A 14 35.95 33.99 -12.30
CA ARG A 14 35.17 32.78 -11.99
C ARG A 14 33.73 33.04 -12.46
N PHE A 15 33.39 32.64 -13.68
CA PHE A 15 32.00 32.45 -14.07
C PHE A 15 31.44 31.25 -13.29
N ARG A 16 31.08 31.48 -12.03
CA ARG A 16 30.13 30.60 -11.35
C ARG A 16 28.78 30.96 -11.96
N THR A 17 28.28 30.17 -12.90
CA THR A 17 26.85 30.17 -13.25
C THR A 17 26.10 29.64 -12.03
N ALA A 18 26.02 30.46 -10.99
CA ALA A 18 25.21 30.19 -9.82
C ALA A 18 23.75 30.19 -10.27
N TRP A 19 23.00 29.22 -9.78
CA TRP A 19 21.57 29.17 -10.00
C TRP A 19 20.90 30.38 -9.37
N SER A 20 19.98 31.03 -10.08
CA SER A 20 19.16 32.06 -9.45
C SER A 20 18.25 31.41 -8.40
N ALA A 21 18.02 32.10 -7.29
CA ALA A 21 17.13 31.62 -6.22
C ALA A 21 15.75 31.19 -6.76
N GLN A 22 15.23 31.93 -7.74
CA GLN A 22 13.98 31.58 -8.43
C GLN A 22 13.98 30.17 -9.05
N ARG A 23 15.09 29.73 -9.65
CA ARG A 23 15.17 28.38 -10.26
C ARG A 23 15.19 27.30 -9.20
N ILE A 24 15.89 27.54 -8.09
CA ILE A 24 15.90 26.64 -6.95
C ILE A 24 14.48 26.49 -6.41
N ILE A 25 13.76 27.60 -6.23
CA ILE A 25 12.36 27.59 -5.79
C ILE A 25 11.49 26.79 -6.75
N ILE A 26 11.61 26.99 -8.06
CA ILE A 26 10.84 26.24 -9.07
C ILE A 26 11.08 24.73 -8.95
N VAL A 27 12.35 24.31 -8.84
CA VAL A 27 12.69 22.89 -8.71
C VAL A 27 12.12 22.31 -7.41
N VAL A 28 12.24 23.03 -6.29
CA VAL A 28 11.72 22.59 -5.00
C VAL A 28 10.19 22.45 -5.04
N VAL A 29 9.47 23.45 -5.57
CA VAL A 29 8.01 23.39 -5.68
C VAL A 29 7.56 22.24 -6.57
N ALA A 30 8.26 21.99 -7.69
CA ALA A 30 7.93 20.87 -8.57
C ALA A 30 8.17 19.51 -7.89
N ILE A 31 9.28 19.35 -7.16
CA ILE A 31 9.57 18.12 -6.40
C ILE A 31 8.52 17.91 -5.31
N LEU A 32 8.13 18.97 -4.59
CA LEU A 32 7.07 18.89 -3.58
C LEU A 32 5.73 18.49 -4.21
N GLY A 33 5.35 19.09 -5.34
CA GLY A 33 4.11 18.75 -6.04
C GLY A 33 4.06 17.29 -6.50
N VAL A 34 5.14 16.81 -7.11
CA VAL A 34 5.26 15.39 -7.51
C VAL A 34 5.33 14.47 -6.30
N GLY A 35 6.01 14.88 -5.23
CA GLY A 35 6.07 14.13 -3.98
C GLY A 35 4.69 13.91 -3.36
N VAL A 36 3.83 14.95 -3.33
CA VAL A 36 2.44 14.83 -2.86
C VAL A 36 1.63 13.88 -3.74
N MET A 37 1.79 13.94 -5.07
CA MET A 37 1.09 13.03 -5.98
C MET A 37 1.54 11.57 -5.84
N LEU A 38 2.83 11.34 -5.57
CA LEU A 38 3.40 9.99 -5.41
C LEU A 38 3.22 9.43 -4.00
N TYR A 39 2.78 10.23 -3.02
CA TYR A 39 2.67 9.80 -1.64
C TYR A 39 1.79 8.57 -1.44
N PRO A 40 0.56 8.48 -1.97
CA PRO A 40 -0.27 7.27 -1.80
C PRO A 40 0.40 6.02 -2.38
N THR A 41 1.06 6.13 -3.54
CA THR A 41 1.80 5.01 -4.15
C THR A 41 3.00 4.59 -3.31
N ALA A 42 3.73 5.56 -2.75
CA ALA A 42 4.86 5.28 -1.87
C ALA A 42 4.38 4.63 -0.56
N ALA A 43 3.31 5.15 0.04
CA ALA A 43 2.73 4.64 1.27
C ALA A 43 2.21 3.21 1.09
N ALA A 44 1.46 2.94 0.03
CA ALA A 44 1.03 1.59 -0.33
C ALA A 44 2.20 0.63 -0.47
N TRP A 45 3.26 1.01 -1.21
CA TRP A 45 4.47 0.18 -1.36
C TRP A 45 5.13 -0.14 -0.02
N PHE A 46 5.22 0.85 0.89
CA PHE A 46 5.75 0.62 2.24
C PHE A 46 4.83 -0.28 3.08
N SER A 47 3.51 -0.09 2.99
CA SER A 47 2.55 -0.92 3.71
C SER A 47 2.60 -2.38 3.26
N ASP A 48 2.65 -2.62 1.95
CA ASP A 48 2.77 -3.97 1.39
C ASP A 48 4.06 -4.65 1.85
N ARG A 49 5.16 -3.88 1.97
CA ARG A 49 6.42 -4.37 2.53
C ARG A 49 6.27 -4.78 4.01
N VAL A 50 5.56 -3.98 4.80
CA VAL A 50 5.28 -4.27 6.21
C VAL A 50 4.40 -5.52 6.31
N HIS A 51 3.30 -5.59 5.55
CA HIS A 51 2.43 -6.77 5.49
C HIS A 51 3.20 -8.03 5.13
N ALA A 52 4.09 -7.97 4.14
CA ALA A 52 4.90 -9.12 3.75
C ALA A 52 5.86 -9.57 4.86
N THR A 53 6.35 -8.63 5.68
CA THR A 53 7.21 -8.92 6.83
C THR A 53 6.41 -9.58 7.96
N GLU A 54 5.21 -9.07 8.27
CA GLU A 54 4.30 -9.67 9.26
C GLU A 54 3.91 -11.10 8.86
N ILE A 55 3.55 -11.30 7.58
CA ILE A 55 3.19 -12.62 7.04
C ILE A 55 4.38 -13.58 7.13
N SER A 56 5.58 -13.13 6.76
CA SER A 56 6.79 -13.97 6.85
C SER A 56 7.11 -14.35 8.30
N GLY A 57 7.03 -13.39 9.23
CA GLY A 57 7.23 -13.65 10.66
C GLY A 57 6.16 -14.58 11.25
N TYR A 58 4.92 -14.52 10.77
CA TYR A 58 3.87 -15.48 11.11
C TYR A 58 4.19 -16.88 10.60
N VAL A 59 4.61 -17.02 9.35
CA VAL A 59 5.02 -18.31 8.77
C VAL A 59 6.16 -18.92 9.60
N ASP A 60 7.19 -18.14 9.91
CA ASP A 60 8.30 -18.59 10.77
C ASP A 60 7.81 -19.03 12.16
N SER A 61 6.87 -18.27 12.76
CA SER A 61 6.30 -18.60 14.07
C SER A 61 5.53 -19.92 14.04
N VAL A 62 4.74 -20.15 12.98
CA VAL A 62 3.97 -21.38 12.78
C VAL A 62 4.89 -22.58 12.51
N GLU A 63 5.89 -22.43 11.65
CA GLU A 63 6.85 -23.51 11.32
C GLU A 63 7.67 -23.97 12.53
N ASN A 64 7.90 -23.08 13.49
CA ASN A 64 8.56 -23.42 14.75
C ASN A 64 7.66 -24.15 15.76
N LEU A 65 6.34 -24.18 15.55
CA LEU A 65 5.42 -24.98 16.38
C LEU A 65 5.47 -26.45 15.98
N SER A 66 5.34 -27.35 16.96
CA SER A 66 5.18 -28.77 16.66
C SER A 66 3.86 -29.03 15.93
N PRO A 67 3.78 -30.05 15.05
CA PRO A 67 2.51 -30.40 14.39
C PRO A 67 1.37 -30.69 15.36
N SER A 68 1.68 -31.24 16.55
CA SER A 68 0.70 -31.48 17.61
C SER A 68 0.19 -30.17 18.24
N ALA A 69 1.05 -29.17 18.42
CA ALA A 69 0.66 -27.86 18.94
C ALA A 69 -0.20 -27.09 17.93
N GLN A 70 0.17 -27.10 16.65
CA GLN A 70 -0.64 -26.52 15.58
C GLN A 70 -2.04 -27.14 15.54
N LYS A 71 -2.11 -28.48 15.58
CA LYS A 71 -3.39 -29.21 15.62
C LYS A 71 -4.21 -28.86 16.85
N ALA A 72 -3.60 -28.79 18.05
CA ALA A 72 -4.29 -28.44 19.28
C ALA A 72 -4.89 -27.02 19.23
N LEU A 73 -4.16 -26.05 18.66
CA LEU A 73 -4.65 -24.69 18.47
C LEU A 73 -5.80 -24.64 17.46
N LEU A 74 -5.70 -25.34 16.33
CA LEU A 74 -6.78 -25.44 15.34
C LEU A 74 -8.04 -26.10 15.94
N ASP A 75 -7.88 -27.20 16.67
CA ASP A 75 -8.99 -27.91 17.31
C ASP A 75 -9.62 -27.05 18.41
N GLY A 76 -8.82 -26.27 19.15
CA GLY A 76 -9.31 -25.26 20.10
C GLY A 76 -10.13 -24.16 19.43
N ALA A 77 -9.68 -23.62 18.29
CA ALA A 77 -10.42 -22.63 17.51
C ALA A 77 -11.73 -23.20 16.94
N ARG A 78 -11.72 -24.45 16.46
CA ARG A 78 -12.94 -25.16 16.01
C ARG A 78 -13.92 -25.38 17.14
N GLN A 79 -13.43 -25.71 18.34
CA GLN A 79 -14.27 -25.84 19.52
C GLN A 79 -14.89 -24.50 19.91
N PHE A 80 -14.10 -23.42 19.93
CA PHE A 80 -14.59 -22.06 20.15
C PHE A 80 -15.73 -21.71 19.17
N ASN A 81 -15.58 -22.05 17.88
CA ASN A 81 -16.61 -21.80 16.87
C ASN A 81 -17.93 -22.55 17.13
N LYS A 82 -17.87 -23.77 17.67
CA LYS A 82 -19.05 -24.57 18.04
C LYS A 82 -19.79 -23.97 19.24
N ASP A 83 -19.04 -23.45 20.21
CA ASP A 83 -19.59 -22.87 21.43
C ASP A 83 -20.04 -21.41 21.23
N LEU A 84 -19.62 -20.78 20.13
CA LEU A 84 -19.94 -19.39 19.81
C LEU A 84 -21.45 -19.22 19.54
N PRO A 85 -22.17 -18.42 20.34
CA PRO A 85 -23.61 -18.21 20.19
C PRO A 85 -23.97 -17.67 18.81
N SER A 86 -25.15 -18.07 18.31
CA SER A 86 -25.72 -17.46 17.10
C SER A 86 -26.47 -16.20 17.50
N GLY A 87 -25.89 -15.03 17.24
CA GLY A 87 -26.48 -13.72 17.54
C GLY A 87 -26.30 -12.74 16.38
N PRO A 88 -27.00 -11.59 16.41
CA PRO A 88 -26.81 -10.55 15.42
C PRO A 88 -25.38 -9.99 15.52
N LEU A 89 -24.71 -9.89 14.38
CA LEU A 89 -23.44 -9.19 14.28
C LEU A 89 -23.71 -7.68 14.16
N ARG A 90 -22.74 -6.87 14.55
CA ARG A 90 -22.80 -5.41 14.43
C ARG A 90 -21.74 -4.94 13.44
N ASP A 91 -22.01 -3.83 12.76
CA ASP A 91 -21.05 -3.22 11.85
C ASP A 91 -19.76 -2.81 12.56
N PRO A 92 -18.59 -3.27 12.07
CA PRO A 92 -17.27 -2.93 12.64
C PRO A 92 -16.92 -1.44 12.57
N TYR A 93 -17.56 -0.69 11.67
CA TYR A 93 -17.27 0.73 11.47
C TYR A 93 -18.23 1.66 12.23
N SER A 94 -19.25 1.11 12.89
CA SER A 94 -20.24 1.90 13.63
C SER A 94 -19.69 2.42 14.96
N LEU A 95 -19.95 3.69 15.24
CA LEU A 95 -19.56 4.34 16.50
C LEU A 95 -20.66 4.18 17.56
N ASN A 96 -20.28 4.18 18.82
CA ASN A 96 -21.18 4.24 19.97
C ASN A 96 -21.68 5.68 20.20
N ASN A 97 -22.56 5.86 21.20
CA ASN A 97 -23.12 7.16 21.56
C ASN A 97 -22.06 8.19 22.03
N SER A 98 -20.85 7.74 22.37
CA SER A 98 -19.71 8.57 22.73
C SER A 98 -18.80 8.89 21.53
N GLY A 99 -19.15 8.43 20.32
CA GLY A 99 -18.34 8.62 19.12
C GLY A 99 -17.12 7.67 19.03
N GLU A 100 -17.08 6.61 19.84
CA GLU A 100 -15.99 5.63 19.85
C GLU A 100 -16.44 4.30 19.24
N LYS A 101 -15.55 3.57 18.57
CA LYS A 101 -15.84 2.18 18.18
C LYS A 101 -16.06 1.35 19.46
N THR A 102 -17.16 0.61 19.55
CA THR A 102 -17.47 -0.20 20.73
C THR A 102 -16.43 -1.31 20.94
N VAL A 103 -15.83 -1.35 22.14
CA VAL A 103 -14.92 -2.44 22.54
C VAL A 103 -15.70 -3.74 22.73
N VAL A 104 -15.08 -4.82 22.28
CA VAL A 104 -15.54 -6.21 22.36
C VAL A 104 -16.01 -6.58 23.78
N GLY A 105 -17.23 -7.14 23.90
CA GLY A 105 -17.90 -7.45 25.17
C GLY A 105 -17.27 -8.59 26.00
N ALA A 106 -18.00 -9.06 27.02
CA ALA A 106 -17.58 -10.17 27.88
C ALA A 106 -17.20 -11.41 27.04
N GLY A 107 -15.95 -11.87 27.17
CA GLY A 107 -15.36 -12.95 26.35
C GLY A 107 -14.27 -12.49 25.37
N SER A 108 -14.00 -11.19 25.26
CA SER A 108 -12.91 -10.62 24.47
C SER A 108 -11.56 -11.26 24.73
N ASP A 109 -11.25 -11.58 26.00
CA ASP A 109 -9.93 -12.03 26.41
C ASP A 109 -9.66 -13.48 26.02
N ALA A 110 -10.70 -14.33 26.04
CA ALA A 110 -10.61 -15.68 25.52
C ALA A 110 -10.45 -15.66 24.01
N TYR A 111 -11.21 -14.79 23.32
CA TYR A 111 -11.10 -14.59 21.88
C TYR A 111 -9.71 -14.11 21.45
N LYS A 112 -9.16 -13.06 22.09
CA LYS A 112 -7.85 -12.50 21.75
C LYS A 112 -6.68 -13.48 21.90
N LYS A 113 -6.86 -14.57 22.66
CA LYS A 113 -5.86 -15.63 22.82
C LYS A 113 -5.98 -16.73 21.77
N MET A 114 -7.08 -16.79 21.02
CA MET A 114 -7.28 -17.82 20.01
C MET A 114 -6.44 -17.49 18.79
N LEU A 115 -5.61 -18.42 18.32
CA LEU A 115 -4.79 -18.22 17.11
C LEU A 115 -3.82 -17.03 17.18
N ASP A 116 -3.53 -16.49 18.36
CA ASP A 116 -2.50 -15.46 18.58
C ASP A 116 -1.11 -16.11 18.51
N VAL A 117 -0.56 -16.20 17.30
CA VAL A 117 0.69 -16.94 17.03
C VAL A 117 1.75 -16.10 16.32
N GLY A 118 1.35 -15.19 15.44
CA GLY A 118 2.31 -14.35 14.72
C GLY A 118 2.73 -13.09 15.47
N PRO A 119 3.70 -12.36 14.93
CA PRO A 119 4.05 -11.03 15.42
C PRO A 119 2.81 -10.13 15.46
N GLY A 120 2.75 -9.25 16.45
CA GLY A 120 1.66 -8.28 16.58
C GLY A 120 0.25 -8.89 16.78
N GLY A 121 0.14 -10.17 17.09
CA GLY A 121 -1.16 -10.82 17.31
C GLY A 121 -1.83 -11.37 16.05
N MET A 122 -1.06 -11.63 15.00
CA MET A 122 -1.57 -12.14 13.72
C MET A 122 -2.16 -13.55 13.89
N MET A 123 -3.41 -13.70 13.45
CA MET A 123 -4.16 -14.96 13.44
C MET A 123 -3.87 -15.82 12.22
N GLY A 124 -3.71 -15.17 11.07
CA GLY A 124 -3.64 -15.85 9.79
C GLY A 124 -3.50 -14.85 8.64
N ARG A 125 -3.69 -15.33 7.42
CA ARG A 125 -3.46 -14.58 6.18
C ARG A 125 -4.66 -14.74 5.26
N ILE A 126 -5.07 -13.67 4.58
CA ILE A 126 -6.05 -13.70 3.50
C ILE A 126 -5.36 -13.36 2.18
N SER A 127 -5.57 -14.19 1.16
CA SER A 127 -5.08 -13.95 -0.20
C SER A 127 -6.22 -13.99 -1.21
N ILE A 128 -6.29 -12.95 -2.05
CA ILE A 128 -7.31 -12.76 -3.09
C ILE A 128 -6.58 -12.51 -4.42
N PRO A 129 -6.22 -13.58 -5.17
CA PRO A 129 -5.39 -13.47 -6.36
C PRO A 129 -5.97 -12.60 -7.48
N SER A 130 -7.31 -12.56 -7.64
CA SER A 130 -7.96 -11.80 -8.73
C SER A 130 -7.74 -10.29 -8.65
N ILE A 131 -7.37 -9.80 -7.47
CA ILE A 131 -7.09 -8.38 -7.19
C ILE A 131 -5.71 -8.19 -6.52
N HIS A 132 -4.84 -9.20 -6.60
CA HIS A 132 -3.49 -9.18 -6.02
C HIS A 132 -3.42 -8.74 -4.55
N THR A 133 -4.47 -9.01 -3.77
CA THR A 133 -4.52 -8.64 -2.35
C THR A 133 -3.98 -9.76 -1.49
N ASP A 134 -3.09 -9.41 -0.57
CA ASP A 134 -2.48 -10.33 0.37
C ASP A 134 -2.25 -9.64 1.71
N LEU A 135 -3.04 -10.00 2.73
CA LEU A 135 -3.09 -9.26 3.98
C LEU A 135 -2.95 -10.17 5.21
N PRO A 136 -2.27 -9.70 6.27
CA PRO A 136 -2.37 -10.32 7.58
C PRO A 136 -3.77 -10.13 8.16
N ILE A 137 -4.22 -11.12 8.93
CA ILE A 137 -5.49 -11.13 9.67
C ILE A 137 -5.18 -10.98 11.15
N PHE A 138 -5.80 -10.00 11.79
CA PHE A 138 -5.65 -9.67 13.21
C PHE A 138 -7.00 -9.70 13.94
N HIS A 139 -6.93 -9.72 15.26
CA HIS A 139 -8.09 -9.75 16.13
C HIS A 139 -8.83 -8.42 16.19
N GLY A 140 -10.16 -8.45 16.06
CA GLY A 140 -10.99 -7.27 16.19
C GLY A 140 -10.95 -6.37 14.97
N THR A 141 -11.62 -5.22 15.10
CA THR A 141 -11.93 -4.30 14.00
C THR A 141 -11.78 -2.84 14.43
N ASP A 142 -10.99 -2.61 15.48
CA ASP A 142 -10.59 -1.27 15.90
C ASP A 142 -9.64 -0.61 14.89
N GLU A 143 -9.43 0.69 15.04
CA GLU A 143 -8.66 1.46 14.07
C GLU A 143 -7.18 1.05 14.02
N GLU A 144 -6.62 0.68 15.18
CA GLU A 144 -5.26 0.19 15.24
C GLU A 144 -5.10 -1.09 14.38
N THR A 145 -6.07 -1.99 14.49
CA THR A 145 -6.09 -3.25 13.74
C THR A 145 -6.28 -3.01 12.24
N LEU A 146 -7.31 -2.26 11.86
CA LEU A 146 -7.66 -2.03 10.45
C LEU A 146 -6.63 -1.17 9.70
N SER A 147 -5.80 -0.42 10.42
CA SER A 147 -4.67 0.31 9.83
C SER A 147 -3.47 -0.58 9.46
N LYS A 148 -3.40 -1.81 10.01
CA LYS A 148 -2.29 -2.76 9.83
C LYS A 148 -2.62 -3.93 8.89
N GLY A 149 -3.89 -4.16 8.56
CA GLY A 149 -4.32 -5.31 7.77
C GLY A 149 -5.81 -5.61 7.89
N ALA A 150 -6.18 -6.86 7.66
CA ALA A 150 -7.55 -7.32 7.82
C ALA A 150 -7.85 -7.61 9.30
N GLY A 151 -8.96 -7.09 9.81
CA GLY A 151 -9.49 -7.38 11.13
C GLY A 151 -10.61 -8.43 11.08
N HIS A 152 -10.56 -9.42 11.97
CA HIS A 152 -11.66 -10.37 12.16
C HIS A 152 -12.75 -9.77 13.04
N LEU A 153 -14.00 -9.82 12.57
CA LEU A 153 -15.14 -9.34 13.33
C LEU A 153 -15.46 -10.29 14.48
N PHE A 154 -15.22 -9.82 15.72
CA PHE A 154 -15.62 -10.56 16.91
C PHE A 154 -17.12 -10.90 16.90
N GLY A 155 -17.44 -12.12 17.33
CA GLY A 155 -18.80 -12.68 17.28
C GLY A 155 -19.08 -13.47 16.00
N SER A 156 -18.27 -13.30 14.96
CA SER A 156 -18.23 -14.22 13.81
C SER A 156 -17.33 -15.43 14.11
N GLY A 157 -17.45 -16.50 13.32
CA GLY A 157 -16.62 -17.69 13.49
C GLY A 157 -15.16 -17.40 13.15
N LEU A 158 -14.23 -17.89 13.97
CA LEU A 158 -12.80 -17.88 13.67
C LEU A 158 -12.54 -18.52 12.28
N PRO A 159 -11.55 -18.03 11.52
CA PRO A 159 -11.36 -18.39 10.12
C PRO A 159 -10.65 -19.74 9.91
N VAL A 160 -11.10 -20.78 10.63
CA VAL A 160 -10.60 -22.17 10.56
C VAL A 160 -11.55 -23.12 9.80
N GLY A 161 -12.57 -22.53 9.16
CA GLY A 161 -13.64 -23.22 8.45
C GLY A 161 -14.47 -24.16 9.34
N GLY A 162 -15.23 -25.02 8.66
CA GLY A 162 -16.11 -26.01 9.27
C GLY A 162 -17.58 -25.76 8.97
N THR A 163 -18.34 -26.83 8.85
CA THR A 163 -19.79 -26.77 8.59
C THR A 163 -20.52 -26.00 9.70
N GLY A 164 -21.42 -25.10 9.32
CA GLY A 164 -22.15 -24.23 10.24
C GLY A 164 -21.36 -23.02 10.72
N THR A 165 -20.23 -22.69 10.07
CA THR A 165 -19.40 -21.53 10.42
C THR A 165 -19.53 -20.41 9.39
N HIS A 166 -19.40 -19.17 9.87
CA HIS A 166 -19.33 -18.00 9.02
C HIS A 166 -18.33 -17.01 9.63
N SER A 167 -17.16 -16.87 9.01
CA SER A 167 -16.15 -15.87 9.42
C SER A 167 -16.35 -14.56 8.67
N VAL A 168 -16.10 -13.44 9.34
CA VAL A 168 -16.21 -12.12 8.73
C VAL A 168 -14.89 -11.38 8.89
N LEU A 169 -14.26 -11.06 7.76
CA LEU A 169 -12.99 -10.34 7.68
C LEU A 169 -13.23 -8.95 7.11
N THR A 170 -12.59 -7.96 7.71
CA THR A 170 -12.90 -6.54 7.47
C THR A 170 -11.61 -5.79 7.19
N ALA A 171 -11.58 -4.88 6.23
CA ALA A 171 -10.43 -3.99 6.01
C ALA A 171 -10.90 -2.70 5.33
N HIS A 172 -10.14 -1.62 5.50
CA HIS A 172 -10.50 -0.32 4.90
C HIS A 172 -10.52 -0.37 3.36
N SER A 173 -11.27 0.57 2.78
CA SER A 173 -11.23 0.95 1.36
C SER A 173 -11.04 2.47 1.26
N GLY A 174 -10.16 2.92 0.39
CA GLY A 174 -9.71 4.30 0.23
C GLY A 174 -8.74 4.77 1.32
N PHE A 175 -7.97 3.87 1.94
CA PHE A 175 -7.05 4.27 3.01
C PHE A 175 -5.78 4.88 2.45
N VAL A 176 -5.45 6.11 2.88
CA VAL A 176 -4.36 6.89 2.26
C VAL A 176 -3.00 6.20 2.37
N ASN A 177 -2.80 5.37 3.40
CA ASN A 177 -1.51 4.76 3.68
C ASN A 177 -1.34 3.33 3.15
N ALA A 178 -2.42 2.66 2.71
CA ALA A 178 -2.38 1.25 2.31
C ALA A 178 -3.58 0.88 1.44
N THR A 179 -3.37 0.00 0.45
CA THR A 179 -4.42 -0.44 -0.49
C THR A 179 -5.48 -1.33 0.15
N LEU A 180 -5.12 -2.20 1.11
CA LEU A 180 -6.07 -3.05 1.87
C LEU A 180 -7.17 -3.68 0.99
N PHE A 181 -8.46 -3.32 1.18
CA PHE A 181 -9.60 -3.80 0.38
C PHE A 181 -10.10 -2.75 -0.63
N ASP A 182 -9.25 -1.81 -1.06
CA ASP A 182 -9.56 -0.80 -2.08
C ASP A 182 -10.16 -1.43 -3.34
N ASP A 183 -9.58 -2.56 -3.78
CA ASP A 183 -9.97 -3.26 -5.02
C ASP A 183 -11.00 -4.38 -4.80
N LEU A 184 -11.60 -4.50 -3.61
CA LEU A 184 -12.57 -5.56 -3.32
C LEU A 184 -13.82 -5.47 -4.23
N ASN A 185 -14.13 -4.28 -4.74
CA ASN A 185 -15.20 -4.06 -5.73
C ASN A 185 -14.91 -4.66 -7.12
N GLN A 186 -13.67 -5.08 -7.40
CA GLN A 186 -13.27 -5.71 -8.66
C GLN A 186 -13.43 -7.24 -8.62
N VAL A 187 -13.62 -7.82 -7.43
CA VAL A 187 -13.88 -9.26 -7.25
C VAL A 187 -15.21 -9.65 -7.91
N ARG A 188 -15.26 -10.84 -8.50
CA ARG A 188 -16.43 -11.35 -9.21
C ARG A 188 -16.91 -12.67 -8.61
N GLU A 189 -18.19 -12.96 -8.82
CA GLU A 189 -18.70 -14.31 -8.54
C GLU A 189 -17.89 -15.35 -9.31
N GLY A 190 -17.50 -16.41 -8.60
CA GLY A 190 -16.64 -17.46 -9.11
C GLY A 190 -15.15 -17.27 -8.89
N ASP A 191 -14.69 -16.07 -8.49
CA ASP A 191 -13.32 -15.88 -8.01
C ASP A 191 -13.07 -16.73 -6.77
N VAL A 192 -11.83 -17.18 -6.59
CA VAL A 192 -11.41 -17.96 -5.42
C VAL A 192 -10.43 -17.14 -4.61
N PHE A 193 -10.65 -17.10 -3.30
CA PHE A 193 -9.71 -16.58 -2.32
C PHE A 193 -9.38 -17.65 -1.29
N SER A 194 -8.30 -17.46 -0.54
CA SER A 194 -7.90 -18.40 0.51
C SER A 194 -7.63 -17.71 1.83
N VAL A 195 -7.99 -18.37 2.92
CA VAL A 195 -7.59 -18.00 4.27
C VAL A 195 -6.64 -19.06 4.80
N THR A 196 -5.44 -18.66 5.21
CA THR A 196 -4.42 -19.54 5.77
C THR A 196 -4.28 -19.31 7.26
N VAL A 197 -4.41 -20.37 8.06
CA VAL A 197 -4.29 -20.35 9.52
C VAL A 197 -3.48 -21.57 9.96
N LEU A 198 -2.44 -21.35 10.76
CA LEU A 198 -1.56 -22.39 11.32
C LEU A 198 -1.04 -23.37 10.26
N GLY A 199 -0.72 -22.86 9.07
CA GLY A 199 -0.20 -23.63 7.94
C GLY A 199 -1.27 -24.35 7.11
N GLU A 200 -2.52 -24.43 7.58
CA GLU A 200 -3.65 -24.95 6.79
C GLU A 200 -4.27 -23.83 5.95
N SER A 201 -4.50 -24.10 4.66
CA SER A 201 -5.17 -23.16 3.74
C SER A 201 -6.58 -23.63 3.41
N PHE A 202 -7.54 -22.73 3.61
CA PHE A 202 -8.96 -22.93 3.34
C PHE A 202 -9.37 -22.08 2.13
N TYR A 203 -10.02 -22.70 1.15
CA TYR A 203 -10.35 -22.05 -0.12
C TYR A 203 -11.84 -21.75 -0.19
N TYR A 204 -12.18 -20.55 -0.67
CA TYR A 204 -13.56 -20.08 -0.76
C TYR A 204 -13.81 -19.51 -2.14
N LYS A 205 -14.88 -19.98 -2.78
CA LYS A 205 -15.34 -19.47 -4.07
C LYS A 205 -16.45 -18.46 -3.84
N VAL A 206 -16.28 -17.25 -4.38
CA VAL A 206 -17.25 -16.16 -4.26
C VAL A 206 -18.58 -16.59 -4.86
N ASN A 207 -19.64 -16.56 -4.05
CA ASN A 207 -20.99 -16.97 -4.42
C ASN A 207 -22.04 -15.86 -4.27
N GLN A 208 -21.68 -14.72 -3.68
CA GLN A 208 -22.57 -13.59 -3.47
C GLN A 208 -21.75 -12.31 -3.29
N ILE A 209 -22.17 -11.24 -3.97
CA ILE A 209 -21.67 -9.88 -3.76
C ILE A 209 -22.86 -8.95 -3.52
N LYS A 210 -22.85 -8.18 -2.44
CA LYS A 210 -23.94 -7.25 -2.08
C LYS A 210 -23.41 -5.92 -1.58
N THR A 211 -24.17 -4.86 -1.83
CA THR A 211 -24.02 -3.57 -1.16
C THR A 211 -25.19 -3.37 -0.22
N VAL A 212 -24.91 -3.13 1.06
CA VAL A 212 -25.92 -3.05 2.13
C VAL A 212 -25.69 -1.81 3.00
N LEU A 213 -26.70 -1.40 3.75
CA LEU A 213 -26.52 -0.39 4.79
C LEU A 213 -25.71 -0.95 5.98
N PRO A 214 -25.00 -0.11 6.75
CA PRO A 214 -24.22 -0.56 7.91
C PRO A 214 -25.03 -1.40 8.91
N GLU A 215 -26.29 -1.05 9.14
CA GLU A 215 -27.21 -1.74 10.04
C GLU A 215 -27.74 -3.08 9.51
N GLU A 216 -27.59 -3.36 8.22
CA GLU A 216 -28.08 -4.58 7.56
C GLU A 216 -27.07 -5.73 7.68
N THR A 217 -26.95 -6.31 8.88
CA THR A 217 -25.95 -7.35 9.18
C THR A 217 -26.46 -8.79 9.03
N ASP A 218 -27.67 -8.99 8.53
CA ASP A 218 -28.31 -10.31 8.42
C ASP A 218 -27.54 -11.28 7.52
N ASP A 219 -26.93 -10.77 6.45
CA ASP A 219 -26.08 -11.54 5.53
C ASP A 219 -24.78 -12.04 6.18
N LEU A 220 -24.40 -11.54 7.36
CA LEU A 220 -23.18 -11.92 8.08
C LEU A 220 -23.41 -13.06 9.09
N ARG A 221 -24.66 -13.46 9.32
CA ARG A 221 -25.00 -14.49 10.32
C ARG A 221 -24.53 -15.88 9.87
N LYS A 222 -24.30 -16.77 10.85
CA LYS A 222 -24.05 -18.18 10.59
C LYS A 222 -25.23 -18.79 9.83
N VAL A 223 -24.93 -19.61 8.83
CA VAL A 223 -25.92 -20.37 8.06
C VAL A 223 -25.70 -21.85 8.33
N GLN A 224 -26.77 -22.55 8.69
CA GLN A 224 -26.71 -23.99 8.96
C GLN A 224 -26.17 -24.74 7.74
N ASP A 225 -25.33 -25.74 7.98
CA ASP A 225 -24.74 -26.62 6.96
C ASP A 225 -23.84 -25.93 5.91
N LYS A 226 -23.49 -24.66 6.13
CA LYS A 226 -22.60 -23.88 5.27
C LYS A 226 -21.30 -23.50 5.96
N ASP A 227 -20.25 -23.36 5.18
CA ASP A 227 -18.94 -22.85 5.61
C ASP A 227 -18.65 -21.61 4.76
N TYR A 228 -18.83 -20.44 5.35
CA TYR A 228 -18.76 -19.15 4.68
C TYR A 228 -17.64 -18.28 5.24
N VAL A 229 -17.05 -17.47 4.35
CA VAL A 229 -16.27 -16.29 4.74
C VAL A 229 -16.82 -15.10 3.98
N THR A 230 -17.13 -14.02 4.69
CA THR A 230 -17.50 -12.74 4.07
C THR A 230 -16.39 -11.72 4.30
N LEU A 231 -15.93 -11.12 3.20
CA LEU A 231 -15.04 -9.97 3.20
C LEU A 231 -15.89 -8.69 3.18
N VAL A 232 -15.58 -7.76 4.08
CA VAL A 232 -16.36 -6.53 4.28
C VAL A 232 -15.47 -5.31 4.15
N THR A 233 -15.92 -4.35 3.36
CA THR A 233 -15.32 -3.01 3.33
C THR A 233 -16.39 -1.93 3.15
N CYS A 234 -15.99 -0.67 3.29
CA CYS A 234 -16.87 0.48 3.04
C CYS A 234 -17.02 0.76 1.54
N THR A 235 -18.19 1.26 1.12
CA THR A 235 -18.45 1.63 -0.27
C THR A 235 -19.53 2.72 -0.35
N PRO A 236 -19.58 3.56 -1.40
CA PRO A 236 -18.52 3.84 -2.37
C PRO A 236 -17.30 4.48 -1.71
N THR A 237 -16.10 4.21 -2.23
CA THR A 237 -14.84 4.75 -1.71
C THR A 237 -14.88 6.28 -1.62
N GLY A 238 -14.50 6.82 -0.46
CA GLY A 238 -14.55 8.27 -0.17
C GLY A 238 -15.90 8.78 0.34
N VAL A 239 -16.98 7.99 0.22
CA VAL A 239 -18.30 8.29 0.82
C VAL A 239 -18.58 7.37 2.00
N ASN A 240 -18.27 6.07 1.86
CA ASN A 240 -18.35 5.05 2.92
C ASN A 240 -19.73 4.90 3.59
N SER A 241 -20.80 5.25 2.87
CA SER A 241 -22.18 5.22 3.38
C SER A 241 -22.77 3.82 3.45
N HIS A 242 -22.22 2.87 2.70
CA HIS A 242 -22.67 1.48 2.63
C HIS A 242 -21.51 0.52 2.93
N ARG A 243 -21.82 -0.77 2.99
CA ARG A 243 -20.85 -1.87 3.09
C ARG A 243 -20.92 -2.73 1.84
N LEU A 244 -19.75 -3.05 1.30
CA LEU A 244 -19.59 -4.08 0.27
C LEU A 244 -19.32 -5.40 0.99
N LEU A 245 -20.20 -6.38 0.75
CA LEU A 245 -20.08 -7.75 1.26
C LEU A 245 -19.72 -8.67 0.10
N VAL A 246 -18.56 -9.33 0.18
CA VAL A 246 -18.14 -10.37 -0.77
C VAL A 246 -18.08 -11.70 -0.01
N ARG A 247 -19.05 -12.58 -0.24
CA ARG A 247 -19.14 -13.87 0.44
C ARG A 247 -18.61 -14.99 -0.43
N GLY A 248 -17.74 -15.81 0.13
CA GLY A 248 -17.26 -17.06 -0.46
C GLY A 248 -17.77 -18.29 0.29
N GLU A 249 -18.11 -19.33 -0.45
CA GLU A 249 -18.43 -20.67 0.06
C GLU A 249 -17.22 -21.58 -0.01
N ARG A 250 -17.03 -22.38 1.04
CA ARG A 250 -15.92 -23.34 1.11
C ARG A 250 -15.92 -24.27 -0.10
N VAL A 251 -14.74 -24.42 -0.71
CA VAL A 251 -14.46 -25.36 -1.79
C VAL A 251 -13.18 -26.15 -1.49
N ASP A 252 -13.00 -27.25 -2.21
CA ASP A 252 -11.75 -27.98 -2.19
C ASP A 252 -10.61 -27.15 -2.78
N ALA A 253 -9.38 -27.52 -2.43
CA ALA A 253 -8.20 -26.86 -2.99
C ALA A 253 -8.22 -26.93 -4.52
N PRO A 254 -8.02 -25.82 -5.24
CA PRO A 254 -7.96 -25.84 -6.68
C PRO A 254 -6.79 -26.73 -7.14
N PRO A 255 -6.91 -27.46 -8.27
CA PRO A 255 -5.85 -28.32 -8.76
C PRO A 255 -4.54 -27.54 -8.95
N THR A 256 -3.43 -28.11 -8.47
CA THR A 256 -2.08 -27.54 -8.60
C THR A 256 -1.79 -27.28 -10.09
N GLY A 257 -1.64 -26.01 -10.49
CA GLY A 257 -1.43 -25.60 -11.89
C GLY A 257 -2.62 -24.93 -12.57
N SER A 258 -3.75 -24.75 -11.88
CA SER A 258 -4.77 -23.77 -12.30
C SER A 258 -4.19 -22.35 -12.26
N ALA A 259 -4.58 -21.47 -13.18
CA ALA A 259 -4.08 -20.09 -13.30
C ALA A 259 -4.35 -19.19 -12.08
N GLN A 260 -4.89 -19.75 -11.00
CA GLN A 260 -5.13 -19.14 -9.70
C GLN A 260 -4.21 -19.76 -8.63
N THR A 261 -2.94 -20.01 -8.95
CA THR A 261 -1.96 -20.45 -7.94
C THR A 261 -1.80 -19.35 -6.90
N VAL A 262 -2.44 -19.53 -5.73
CA VAL A 262 -2.24 -18.69 -4.56
C VAL A 262 -0.77 -18.80 -4.14
N PRO A 263 -0.03 -17.69 -4.06
CA PRO A 263 1.36 -17.72 -3.61
C PRO A 263 1.44 -18.21 -2.16
N SER A 264 2.12 -19.32 -1.93
CA SER A 264 2.42 -19.81 -0.58
C SER A 264 3.33 -18.86 0.21
N GLN A 265 4.05 -17.96 -0.47
CA GLN A 265 4.85 -16.90 0.13
C GLN A 265 4.12 -15.55 0.05
N ALA A 266 4.47 -14.61 0.94
CA ALA A 266 3.94 -13.26 0.92
C ALA A 266 4.24 -12.56 -0.42
N LEU A 267 3.29 -11.77 -0.92
CA LEU A 267 3.52 -10.95 -2.11
C LEU A 267 4.51 -9.81 -1.78
N ASP A 268 5.70 -9.83 -2.40
CA ASP A 268 6.63 -8.71 -2.32
C ASP A 268 6.15 -7.58 -3.25
N PRO A 269 6.06 -6.32 -2.77
CA PRO A 269 5.65 -5.18 -3.60
C PRO A 269 6.64 -4.86 -4.75
N GLY A 270 7.80 -5.52 -4.78
CA GLY A 270 8.77 -5.41 -5.84
C GLY A 270 9.54 -4.09 -5.81
N PHE A 271 10.04 -3.66 -6.96
CA PHE A 271 10.90 -2.48 -7.04
C PHE A 271 10.12 -1.17 -6.80
N PRO A 272 10.63 -0.21 -6.00
CA PRO A 272 9.94 1.04 -5.66
C PRO A 272 9.96 2.04 -6.82
N TRP A 273 9.11 1.83 -7.83
CA TRP A 273 9.06 2.66 -9.04
C TRP A 273 8.73 4.14 -8.77
N TRP A 274 8.00 4.43 -7.69
CA TRP A 274 7.74 5.81 -7.24
C TRP A 274 9.03 6.59 -6.98
N ALA A 275 10.09 5.93 -6.49
CA ALA A 275 11.37 6.59 -6.20
C ALA A 275 12.08 7.00 -7.49
N LEU A 276 12.03 6.16 -8.53
CA LEU A 276 12.57 6.52 -9.86
C LEU A 276 11.78 7.66 -10.49
N ALA A 277 10.45 7.68 -10.36
CA ALA A 277 9.64 8.78 -10.86
C ALA A 277 10.01 10.11 -10.18
N LEU A 278 10.23 10.08 -8.86
CA LEU A 278 10.64 11.26 -8.09
C LEU A 278 12.04 11.75 -8.49
N VAL A 279 13.03 10.84 -8.55
CA VAL A 279 14.41 11.17 -8.93
C VAL A 279 14.50 11.62 -10.39
N GLY A 280 13.77 10.94 -11.29
CA GLY A 280 13.69 11.30 -12.71
C GLY A 280 13.11 12.70 -12.91
N THR A 281 12.05 13.04 -12.17
CA THR A 281 11.47 14.40 -12.18
C THR A 281 12.48 15.43 -11.66
N ALA A 282 13.16 15.15 -10.55
CA ALA A 282 14.19 16.04 -10.02
C ALA A 282 15.33 16.26 -11.03
N ALA A 283 15.83 15.20 -11.67
CA ALA A 283 16.88 15.28 -12.68
C ALA A 283 16.44 16.06 -13.92
N LEU A 284 15.22 15.82 -14.43
CA LEU A 284 14.64 16.54 -15.55
C LEU A 284 14.50 18.02 -15.24
N MET A 285 13.95 18.36 -14.07
CA MET A 285 13.78 19.74 -13.63
C MET A 285 15.14 20.43 -13.49
N VAL A 286 16.16 19.71 -13.02
CA VAL A 286 17.51 20.23 -12.95
C VAL A 286 18.04 20.57 -14.35
N VAL A 287 17.95 19.63 -15.29
CA VAL A 287 18.44 19.80 -16.67
C VAL A 287 17.71 20.94 -17.40
N VAL A 288 16.38 21.00 -17.31
CA VAL A 288 15.57 22.03 -17.98
C VAL A 288 15.88 23.42 -17.44
N THR A 289 16.15 23.54 -16.14
CA THR A 289 16.44 24.83 -15.50
C THR A 289 17.93 25.16 -15.45
N GLN A 290 18.81 24.34 -16.04
CA GLN A 290 20.24 24.66 -16.15
C GLN A 290 20.44 25.97 -16.94
N PRO A 291 21.28 26.90 -16.43
CA PRO A 291 21.60 28.10 -17.17
C PRO A 291 22.31 27.72 -18.48
N ARG A 292 21.68 28.04 -19.62
CA ARG A 292 22.31 27.91 -20.94
C ARG A 292 23.64 28.67 -20.88
N LYS A 293 24.74 27.92 -20.99
CA LYS A 293 26.09 28.50 -21.03
C LYS A 293 26.16 29.33 -22.31
N ASN A 294 26.13 30.67 -22.18
CA ASN A 294 26.28 31.56 -23.33
C ASN A 294 27.57 31.15 -24.07
N ARG A 295 27.43 30.63 -25.30
CA ARG A 295 28.56 30.26 -26.14
C ARG A 295 29.42 31.53 -26.33
N PRO A 296 30.71 31.54 -25.96
CA PRO A 296 31.56 32.74 -26.03
C PRO A 296 31.88 33.22 -27.48
N GLY A 297 31.18 32.70 -28.50
CA GLY A 297 31.43 33.01 -29.91
C GLY A 297 30.73 34.28 -30.42
N ALA A 298 29.58 34.66 -29.88
CA ALA A 298 28.79 35.77 -30.43
C ALA A 298 29.48 37.14 -30.22
N SER A 299 29.99 37.40 -29.03
CA SER A 299 30.68 38.66 -28.70
C SER A 299 32.01 38.85 -29.46
N ARG A 300 32.74 37.76 -29.76
CA ARG A 300 33.99 37.84 -30.55
C ARG A 300 33.74 38.09 -32.03
N ALA A 301 32.64 37.58 -32.58
CA ALA A 301 32.25 37.83 -33.98
C ALA A 301 31.79 39.27 -34.20
N GLU A 302 31.03 39.82 -33.25
CA GLU A 302 30.64 41.25 -33.26
C GLU A 302 31.83 42.18 -33.04
N ALA A 303 32.71 41.87 -32.08
CA ALA A 303 33.94 42.66 -31.85
C ALA A 303 34.87 42.65 -33.08
N ARG A 304 35.03 41.50 -33.77
CA ARG A 304 35.79 41.42 -35.03
C ARG A 304 35.12 42.20 -36.16
N ARG A 305 33.79 42.19 -36.28
CA ARG A 305 33.06 42.99 -37.28
C ARG A 305 33.19 44.49 -37.02
N ALA A 306 33.11 44.92 -35.77
CA ALA A 306 33.31 46.32 -35.38
C ALA A 306 34.74 46.80 -35.67
N HIS A 307 35.74 45.97 -35.37
CA HIS A 307 37.14 46.31 -35.65
C HIS A 307 37.46 46.36 -37.15
N LYS A 308 36.85 45.49 -37.96
CA LYS A 308 37.00 45.52 -39.43
C LYS A 308 36.35 46.75 -40.09
N LYS A 309 35.32 47.32 -39.46
CA LYS A 309 34.65 48.56 -39.91
C LYS A 309 35.42 49.85 -39.54
N ALA A 310 36.33 49.79 -38.57
CA ALA A 310 37.07 50.95 -38.07
C ALA A 310 38.45 51.15 -38.74
N LEU A 311 38.84 50.29 -39.67
CA LEU A 311 40.09 50.44 -40.43
C LEU A 311 39.87 51.42 -41.60
N PRO A 312 40.63 52.52 -41.69
CA PRO A 312 40.52 53.44 -42.82
C PRO A 312 41.01 52.77 -44.11
N HIS A 313 40.23 52.91 -45.19
CA HIS A 313 40.60 52.45 -46.52
C HIS A 313 41.91 53.13 -46.96
N PRO A 314 42.89 52.39 -47.53
CA PRO A 314 44.04 53.02 -48.17
C PRO A 314 43.54 53.85 -49.35
N LYS A 315 43.82 55.16 -49.35
CA LYS A 315 43.61 56.02 -50.50
C LYS A 315 44.47 55.48 -51.66
N GLY A 316 43.83 55.03 -52.72
CA GLY A 316 44.50 54.74 -53.99
C GLY A 316 45.15 56.02 -54.50
N GLY A 317 46.47 55.99 -54.61
CA GLY A 317 47.23 56.97 -55.39
C GLY A 317 47.29 56.50 -56.83
N SER A 318 46.71 57.28 -57.73
CA SER A 318 46.91 57.20 -59.17
C SER A 318 48.23 57.86 -59.55
N ALA A 319 49.07 57.13 -60.28
CA ALA A 319 49.98 57.55 -61.36
C ALA A 319 51.08 56.50 -61.51
#